data_AF-W1S695-F1
#
_entry.id   AF-W1S695-F1
#
_cell.length_a   1.000
_cell.length_b   1.000
_cell.length_c   1.000
_cell.angle_alpha   90.00
_cell.angle_beta   90.00
_cell.angle_gamma   90.00
#
_symmetry.space_group_name_H-M   'P 1'
#
loop_
_entity.id
_entity.type
_entity.pdbx_description
1 polymer ?
#
loop_
_entity_poly.entity_id
_entity_poly.type
_entity_poly.pdbx_seq_one_letter_code
_entity_poly.pdbx_strand_id
1 'polypeptide(L)'
;MRTLQFEVPDFAAMSDDEVQRHVLARTKDGRWSSQTRWLLEQFGTNKLDLNEAWAQTWIDWQCPCCLRRKAEIARLTETRVLLCQLDWHHDHLADAASEAMRDRALAGIEGDLLVVRKRACSAALPLISRFGHVLICNDCNAADAAMKARLGRDVPRTFSFSPEEIARFVKPAPHASHALDEDVGRALWPAALAQYSERMAFAASMGERIAAGRHDHVIHSYSDPARDYEDTRLLYRLAHEAGGIRNRPDGIGEALLARSRSTAGRSTTGKKRTTAKVRIPSGDEFRAIDEAQTRASPPWRNAGPTWQCPGCARSKFEILRLSNKGSWRAAIMLLNDFRPETDPESLHRRDRGQNLPMVLTVHWQVGVCHDCRQIVTDGMAAQPGAEQDSIRVADLRSLVGDALPHTRHSVVKDAILNQIDSNAGWVAAVKDYWAHREEVHAVHFERYRMMRTTGVSSDAARRALVPTLVAAAKLPAVAPEAWFDWMIAESERLSRET
;
A
#
# COMPACT_ATOMS: atom_id res chain seq x y z
N MET A 1 -30.54 19.15 20.76
CA MET A 1 -29.35 18.55 20.10
C MET A 1 -28.45 19.67 19.63
N ARG A 2 -27.14 19.60 19.90
CA ARG A 2 -26.16 20.44 19.21
C ARG A 2 -25.73 19.67 17.96
N THR A 3 -25.90 20.27 16.79
CA THR A 3 -25.45 19.67 15.53
C THR A 3 -24.01 20.13 15.26
N LEU A 4 -23.10 19.19 15.03
CA LEU A 4 -21.75 19.46 14.58
C LEU A 4 -21.70 19.17 13.06
N GLN A 5 -21.29 20.14 12.26
CA GLN A 5 -21.10 19.98 10.82
C GLN A 5 -19.61 20.15 10.50
N PHE A 6 -19.05 19.23 9.72
CA PHE A 6 -17.71 19.32 9.17
C PHE A 6 -17.76 18.93 7.69
N GLU A 7 -16.99 19.62 6.88
CA GLU A 7 -16.85 19.32 5.46
C GLU A 7 -15.63 18.42 5.26
N VAL A 8 -15.83 17.30 4.57
CA VAL A 8 -14.75 16.39 4.20
C VAL A 8 -14.11 16.89 2.91
N PRO A 9 -12.80 17.25 2.90
CA PRO A 9 -12.17 17.78 1.71
C PRO A 9 -12.02 16.70 0.63
N ASP A 10 -12.42 17.04 -0.60
CA ASP A 10 -12.06 16.26 -1.77
C ASP A 10 -10.69 16.72 -2.30
N PHE A 11 -9.63 16.22 -1.66
CA PHE A 11 -8.26 16.53 -2.11
C PHE A 11 -8.03 16.15 -3.56
N ALA A 12 -8.73 15.15 -4.11
CA ALA A 12 -8.56 14.74 -5.51
C ALA A 12 -9.03 15.85 -6.48
N ALA A 13 -10.12 16.56 -6.16
CA ALA A 13 -10.67 17.63 -6.98
C ALA A 13 -10.08 19.03 -6.71
N MET A 14 -9.52 19.26 -5.52
CA MET A 14 -8.96 20.57 -5.14
C MET A 14 -7.78 20.99 -6.05
N SER A 15 -7.67 22.30 -6.27
CA SER A 15 -6.47 22.90 -6.87
C SER A 15 -5.28 22.86 -5.91
N ASP A 16 -4.06 22.90 -6.44
CA ASP A 16 -2.84 22.83 -5.61
C ASP A 16 -2.77 23.95 -4.57
N ASP A 17 -3.26 25.16 -4.89
CA ASP A 17 -3.31 26.29 -3.96
C ASP A 17 -4.35 26.10 -2.84
N GLU A 18 -5.48 25.45 -3.12
CA GLU A 18 -6.46 25.08 -2.10
C GLU A 18 -5.91 24.01 -1.17
N VAL A 19 -5.27 22.97 -1.72
CA VAL A 19 -4.61 21.92 -0.92
C VAL A 19 -3.57 22.56 0.00
N GLN A 20 -2.73 23.46 -0.52
CA GLN A 20 -1.68 24.11 0.27
C GLN A 20 -2.21 24.89 1.48
N ARG A 21 -3.38 25.52 1.36
CA ARG A 21 -3.97 26.34 2.45
C ARG A 21 -4.83 25.50 3.41
N HIS A 22 -5.20 24.29 3.03
CA HIS A 22 -6.12 23.46 3.80
C HIS A 22 -5.53 23.05 5.16
N VAL A 23 -6.35 23.06 6.22
CA VAL A 23 -5.90 22.85 7.61
C VAL A 23 -5.19 21.50 7.82
N LEU A 24 -5.59 20.46 7.08
CA LEU A 24 -5.01 19.11 7.15
C LEU A 24 -3.69 18.97 6.37
N ALA A 25 -3.39 19.90 5.46
CA ALA A 25 -2.26 19.79 4.53
C ALA A 25 -1.23 20.91 4.69
N ARG A 26 -1.60 22.09 5.22
CA ARG A 26 -0.73 23.28 5.32
C ARG A 26 0.63 23.09 6.02
N THR A 27 0.77 22.06 6.86
CA THR A 27 2.05 21.73 7.53
C THR A 27 2.84 20.64 6.82
N LYS A 28 2.27 20.01 5.78
CA LYS A 28 2.86 18.92 5.01
C LYS A 28 3.56 19.45 3.77
N ASP A 29 4.37 18.59 3.18
CA ASP A 29 5.03 18.86 1.91
C ASP A 29 4.50 17.91 0.83
N GLY A 30 4.62 18.28 -0.43
CA GLY A 30 4.09 17.51 -1.55
C GLY A 30 4.28 18.26 -2.85
N ARG A 31 3.98 17.63 -3.98
CA ARG A 31 4.09 18.24 -5.32
C ARG A 31 3.39 19.61 -5.42
N TRP A 32 2.26 19.76 -4.72
CA TRP A 32 1.43 20.96 -4.68
C TRP A 32 1.99 22.09 -3.79
N SER A 33 2.98 21.80 -2.93
CA SER A 33 3.45 22.78 -1.94
C SER A 33 4.31 23.88 -2.59
N SER A 34 4.32 25.06 -1.97
CA SER A 34 5.19 26.16 -2.39
C SER A 34 6.68 25.81 -2.31
N GLN A 35 7.10 25.06 -1.29
CA GLN A 35 8.50 24.63 -1.13
C GLN A 35 8.94 23.72 -2.29
N THR A 36 8.12 22.73 -2.65
CA THR A 36 8.47 21.80 -3.73
C THR A 36 8.45 22.52 -5.09
N ARG A 37 7.48 23.40 -5.34
CA ARG A 37 7.44 24.23 -6.55
C ARG A 37 8.67 25.14 -6.65
N TRP A 38 9.04 25.82 -5.57
CA TRP A 38 10.24 26.65 -5.50
C TRP A 38 11.51 25.82 -5.78
N LEU A 39 11.66 24.64 -5.19
CA LEU A 39 12.81 23.76 -5.46
C LEU A 39 12.89 23.37 -6.94
N LEU A 40 11.78 23.01 -7.58
CA LEU A 40 11.75 22.67 -9.00
C LEU A 40 12.24 23.84 -9.88
N GLU A 41 11.80 25.06 -9.57
CA GLU A 41 12.24 26.29 -10.23
C GLU A 41 13.73 26.56 -9.99
N GLN A 42 14.20 26.50 -8.74
CA GLN A 42 15.60 26.72 -8.39
C GLN A 42 16.55 25.75 -9.12
N PHE A 43 16.15 24.49 -9.27
CA PHE A 43 16.95 23.48 -9.97
C PHE A 43 16.72 23.43 -11.49
N GLY A 44 15.79 24.23 -12.01
CA GLY A 44 15.45 24.30 -13.43
C GLY A 44 14.98 22.95 -14.00
N THR A 45 14.16 22.20 -13.25
CA THR A 45 13.62 20.90 -13.69
C THR A 45 12.14 20.79 -13.38
N ASN A 46 11.41 20.02 -14.20
CA ASN A 46 10.02 19.61 -13.93
C ASN A 46 9.92 18.13 -13.52
N LYS A 47 11.04 17.42 -13.40
CA LYS A 47 11.07 16.01 -13.00
C LYS A 47 11.27 15.90 -11.49
N LEU A 48 10.31 15.29 -10.81
CA LEU A 48 10.29 15.13 -9.36
C LEU A 48 10.20 13.65 -8.95
N ASP A 49 11.01 13.23 -8.00
CA ASP A 49 10.85 11.98 -7.27
C ASP A 49 10.64 12.32 -5.78
N LEU A 50 9.39 12.26 -5.33
CA LEU A 50 8.95 12.64 -3.99
C LEU A 50 8.21 11.46 -3.36
N ASN A 51 8.79 10.91 -2.28
CA ASN A 51 8.26 9.70 -1.65
C ASN A 51 7.27 9.97 -0.52
N GLU A 52 6.62 8.91 -0.05
CA GLU A 52 5.59 8.98 0.98
C GLU A 52 6.08 9.60 2.30
N ALA A 53 7.28 9.20 2.75
CA ALA A 53 7.85 9.72 3.98
C ALA A 53 8.12 11.24 3.88
N TRP A 54 8.57 11.74 2.73
CA TRP A 54 8.65 13.18 2.49
C TRP A 54 7.26 13.84 2.59
N ALA A 55 6.26 13.27 1.92
CA ALA A 55 4.92 13.84 1.86
C ALA A 55 4.22 13.94 3.22
N GLN A 56 4.33 12.88 4.04
CA GLN A 56 3.66 12.80 5.33
C GLN A 56 4.36 13.57 6.45
N THR A 57 5.62 13.93 6.24
CA THR A 57 6.42 14.64 7.24
C THR A 57 6.23 16.14 7.11
N TRP A 58 6.40 16.88 8.21
CA TRP A 58 6.21 18.33 8.21
C TRP A 58 7.18 19.03 7.26
N ILE A 59 6.79 20.20 6.75
CA ILE A 59 7.57 20.96 5.75
C ILE A 59 8.91 21.46 6.30
N ASP A 60 8.97 21.72 7.59
CA ASP A 60 10.11 22.25 8.35
C ASP A 60 10.97 21.14 9.03
N TRP A 61 10.63 19.88 8.77
CA TRP A 61 11.35 18.74 9.34
C TRP A 61 12.85 18.78 9.02
N GLN A 62 13.64 18.37 10.00
CA GLN A 62 15.09 18.29 9.95
C GLN A 62 15.55 16.87 10.19
N CYS A 63 16.57 16.44 9.45
CA CYS A 63 17.18 15.13 9.64
C CYS A 63 17.84 15.05 11.02
N PRO A 64 17.52 14.06 11.87
CA PRO A 64 18.12 13.95 13.19
C PRO A 64 19.62 13.61 13.15
N CYS A 65 20.14 13.11 12.01
CA CYS A 65 21.57 12.84 11.87
C CYS A 65 22.35 14.06 11.37
N CYS A 66 21.95 14.64 10.23
CA CYS A 66 22.73 15.69 9.57
C CYS A 66 22.17 17.11 9.72
N LEU A 67 21.03 17.26 10.42
CA LEU A 67 20.34 18.52 10.72
C LEU A 67 19.85 19.33 9.49
N ARG A 68 20.11 18.86 8.27
CA ARG A 68 19.58 19.47 7.05
C ARG A 68 18.06 19.45 7.06
N ARG A 69 17.46 20.57 6.69
CA ARG A 69 16.04 20.71 6.38
C ARG A 69 15.71 20.06 5.04
N LYS A 70 14.44 19.78 4.79
CA LYS A 70 13.95 19.27 3.49
C LYS A 70 14.51 20.06 2.30
N ALA A 71 14.42 21.39 2.32
CA ALA A 71 14.95 22.22 1.23
C ALA A 71 16.44 21.94 0.94
N GLU A 72 17.27 21.71 1.97
CA GLU A 72 18.70 21.43 1.84
C GLU A 72 19.00 19.97 1.49
N ILE A 73 18.08 19.04 1.76
CA ILE A 73 18.18 17.63 1.37
C ILE A 73 17.88 17.44 -0.11
N ALA A 74 16.93 18.22 -0.64
CA ALA A 74 16.52 18.13 -2.03
C ALA A 74 17.72 18.35 -2.96
N ARG A 75 17.93 17.44 -3.91
CA ARG A 75 19.08 17.48 -4.82
C ARG A 75 18.75 16.93 -6.20
N LEU A 76 19.49 17.37 -7.21
CA LEU A 76 19.40 16.79 -8.54
C LEU A 76 20.15 15.46 -8.63
N THR A 77 19.54 14.49 -9.31
CA THR A 77 20.24 13.31 -9.82
C THR A 77 21.00 13.65 -11.11
N GLU A 78 21.90 12.76 -11.55
CA GLU A 78 22.56 12.85 -12.86
C GLU A 78 21.56 12.93 -14.03
N THR A 79 20.37 12.36 -13.88
CA THR A 79 19.29 12.38 -14.87
C THR A 79 18.40 13.63 -14.80
N ARG A 80 18.82 14.65 -14.03
CA ARG A 80 18.12 15.93 -13.81
C ARG A 80 16.74 15.74 -13.18
N VAL A 81 16.58 14.74 -12.32
CA VAL A 81 15.38 14.54 -11.49
C VAL A 81 15.66 15.14 -10.11
N LEU A 82 14.76 15.98 -9.61
CA LEU A 82 14.80 16.48 -8.25
C LEU A 82 14.39 15.36 -7.28
N LEU A 83 15.30 14.97 -6.39
CA LEU A 83 15.11 13.92 -5.42
C LEU A 83 14.67 14.52 -4.07
N CYS A 84 13.46 14.15 -3.63
CA CYS A 84 12.82 14.56 -2.39
C CYS A 84 12.43 13.29 -1.60
N GLN A 85 13.41 12.64 -0.97
CA GLN A 85 13.21 11.33 -0.33
C GLN A 85 13.72 11.31 1.11
N LEU A 86 12.89 10.78 2.00
CA LEU A 86 13.22 10.41 3.38
C LEU A 86 13.08 8.90 3.56
N ASP A 87 13.84 8.31 4.47
CA ASP A 87 13.84 6.88 4.73
C ASP A 87 13.58 6.60 6.21
N TRP A 88 12.77 5.58 6.49
CA TRP A 88 12.65 5.02 7.82
C TRP A 88 13.86 4.14 8.08
N HIS A 89 14.76 4.63 8.92
CA HIS A 89 15.92 3.89 9.39
C HIS A 89 15.55 3.11 10.63
N HIS A 90 15.96 1.85 10.66
CA HIS A 90 15.71 0.98 11.81
C HIS A 90 16.93 0.13 12.11
N ASP A 91 16.98 -0.36 13.34
CA ASP A 91 18.05 -1.22 13.78
C ASP A 91 17.84 -2.63 13.21
N HIS A 92 18.59 -2.99 12.16
CA HIS A 92 18.58 -4.37 11.62
C HIS A 92 18.98 -5.43 12.67
N LEU A 93 19.61 -5.07 13.79
CA LEU A 93 19.82 -5.99 14.90
C LEU A 93 18.49 -6.41 15.52
N ALA A 94 17.50 -5.51 15.57
CA ALA A 94 16.19 -5.82 16.11
C ALA A 94 15.50 -6.93 15.28
N ASP A 95 15.66 -6.93 13.96
CA ASP A 95 15.16 -7.99 13.08
C ASP A 95 15.81 -9.33 13.44
N ALA A 96 17.14 -9.37 13.53
CA ALA A 96 17.91 -10.57 13.87
C ALA A 96 17.64 -11.07 15.30
N ALA A 97 17.51 -10.15 16.27
CA ALA A 97 17.21 -10.47 17.65
C ALA A 97 15.79 -11.02 17.80
N SER A 98 14.82 -10.44 17.08
CA SER A 98 13.45 -10.94 17.04
C SER A 98 13.40 -12.37 16.49
N GLU A 99 14.13 -12.65 15.40
CA GLU A 99 14.27 -13.99 14.85
C GLU A 99 14.90 -14.95 15.88
N ALA A 100 16.07 -14.61 16.42
CA ALA A 100 16.78 -15.44 17.39
C ALA A 100 15.98 -15.75 18.67
N MET A 101 15.18 -14.79 19.15
CA MET A 101 14.25 -15.00 20.26
C MET A 101 13.11 -15.94 19.87
N ARG A 102 12.45 -15.69 18.73
CA ARG A 102 11.28 -16.45 18.30
C ARG A 102 11.62 -17.90 18.00
N ASP A 103 12.76 -18.17 17.38
CA ASP A 103 13.23 -19.52 17.08
C ASP A 103 13.33 -20.40 18.34
N ARG A 104 13.72 -19.80 19.47
CA ARG A 104 13.81 -20.48 20.76
C ARG A 104 12.47 -20.51 21.49
N ALA A 105 11.79 -19.37 21.56
CA ALA A 105 10.58 -19.17 22.35
C ALA A 105 9.38 -19.92 21.81
N LEU A 106 9.30 -20.12 20.49
CA LEU A 106 8.10 -20.61 19.79
C LEU A 106 8.27 -22.04 19.22
N ALA A 107 9.42 -22.68 19.43
CA ALA A 107 9.69 -24.02 18.91
C ALA A 107 8.66 -25.04 19.42
N GLY A 108 7.89 -25.63 18.50
CA GLY A 108 6.90 -26.68 18.80
C GLY A 108 5.64 -26.20 19.52
N ILE A 109 5.30 -24.91 19.45
CA ILE A 109 4.16 -24.32 20.17
C ILE A 109 3.06 -23.88 19.22
N GLU A 110 1.82 -24.17 19.60
CA GLU A 110 0.61 -23.84 18.83
C GLU A 110 -0.46 -23.18 19.72
N GLY A 111 -1.56 -22.74 19.11
CA GLY A 111 -2.74 -22.20 19.82
C GLY A 111 -2.48 -20.91 20.59
N ASP A 112 -3.18 -20.73 21.70
CA ASP A 112 -3.15 -19.49 22.50
C ASP A 112 -1.77 -19.20 23.09
N LEU A 113 -1.01 -20.25 23.43
CA LEU A 113 0.34 -20.11 23.97
C LEU A 113 1.31 -19.49 22.95
N LEU A 114 1.12 -19.77 21.66
CA LEU A 114 1.88 -19.13 20.58
C LEU A 114 1.64 -17.61 20.57
N VAL A 115 0.40 -17.17 20.79
CA VAL A 115 0.03 -15.74 20.83
C VAL A 115 0.65 -15.05 22.04
N VAL A 116 0.56 -15.67 23.23
CA VAL A 116 1.15 -15.15 24.46
C VAL A 116 2.66 -14.97 24.30
N ARG A 117 3.37 -15.98 23.78
CA ARG A 117 4.83 -15.91 23.62
C ARG A 117 5.28 -14.96 22.52
N LYS A 118 4.54 -14.85 21.41
CA LYS A 118 4.79 -13.81 20.38
C LYS A 118 4.71 -12.40 20.98
N ARG A 119 3.75 -12.15 21.89
CA ARG A 119 3.64 -10.87 22.61
C ARG A 119 4.82 -10.66 23.55
N ALA A 120 5.24 -11.67 24.31
CA ALA A 120 6.42 -11.59 25.17
C ALA A 120 7.70 -11.24 24.37
N CYS A 121 7.93 -11.89 23.23
CA CYS A 121 9.05 -11.54 22.34
C CYS A 121 8.98 -10.08 21.86
N SER A 122 7.77 -9.62 21.49
CA SER A 122 7.57 -8.25 21.01
C SER A 122 7.80 -7.21 22.12
N ALA A 123 7.40 -7.53 23.36
CA ALA A 123 7.61 -6.66 24.53
C ALA A 123 9.08 -6.59 24.97
N ALA A 124 9.86 -7.66 24.74
CA ALA A 124 11.29 -7.68 25.08
C ALA A 124 12.17 -6.94 24.06
N LEU A 125 11.73 -6.83 22.80
CA LEU A 125 12.54 -6.29 21.71
C LEU A 125 13.09 -4.87 21.96
N PRO A 126 12.33 -3.91 22.52
CA PRO A 126 12.86 -2.57 22.83
C PRO A 126 14.04 -2.56 23.80
N LEU A 127 14.16 -3.58 24.67
CA LEU A 127 15.31 -3.71 25.58
C LEU A 127 16.57 -4.18 24.86
N ILE A 128 16.42 -4.81 23.69
CA ILE A 128 17.50 -5.39 22.89
C ILE A 128 17.95 -4.43 21.78
N SER A 129 17.03 -3.71 21.15
CA SER A 129 17.37 -2.75 20.08
C SER A 129 18.30 -1.64 20.56
N ARG A 130 19.21 -1.18 19.69
CA ARG A 130 20.09 -0.04 19.95
C ARG A 130 19.37 1.29 19.77
N PHE A 131 18.41 1.34 18.84
CA PHE A 131 17.57 2.50 18.57
C PHE A 131 16.25 2.07 17.92
N GLY A 132 15.20 2.89 18.06
CA GLY A 132 13.89 2.65 17.44
C GLY A 132 13.82 3.13 15.98
N HIS A 133 12.69 2.89 15.32
CA HIS A 133 12.45 3.44 13.98
C HIS A 133 12.54 4.96 14.00
N VAL A 134 13.35 5.51 13.10
CA VAL A 134 13.62 6.93 13.03
C VAL A 134 13.67 7.36 11.58
N LEU A 135 12.94 8.42 11.26
CA LEU A 135 12.98 8.98 9.94
C LEU A 135 14.29 9.75 9.76
N ILE A 136 15.01 9.51 8.66
CA ILE A 136 16.25 10.19 8.30
C ILE A 136 16.23 10.59 6.82
N CYS A 137 17.16 11.46 6.40
CA CYS A 137 17.28 11.78 4.97
C CYS A 137 17.92 10.63 4.19
N ASN A 138 17.57 10.50 2.91
CA ASN A 138 18.10 9.43 2.05
C ASN A 138 19.64 9.41 2.01
N ASP A 139 20.31 10.56 2.04
CA ASP A 139 21.78 10.56 2.04
C ASP A 139 22.38 10.01 3.35
N CYS A 140 21.72 10.19 4.51
CA CYS A 140 22.16 9.57 5.77
C CYS A 140 21.94 8.05 5.75
N ASN A 141 20.83 7.60 5.18
CA ASN A 141 20.55 6.17 4.98
C ASN A 141 21.60 5.54 4.04
N ALA A 142 21.93 6.21 2.94
CA ALA A 142 22.99 5.79 2.03
C ALA A 142 24.38 5.81 2.69
N ALA A 143 24.64 6.77 3.59
CA ALA A 143 25.89 6.86 4.33
C ALA A 143 26.12 5.67 5.27
N ASP A 144 25.08 5.18 5.94
CA ASP A 144 25.15 3.94 6.73
C ASP A 144 25.59 2.75 5.86
N ALA A 145 24.90 2.52 4.74
CA ALA A 145 25.24 1.44 3.82
C ALA A 145 26.67 1.57 3.26
N ALA A 146 27.08 2.78 2.87
CA ALA A 146 28.40 3.06 2.33
C ALA A 146 29.51 2.88 3.37
N MET A 147 29.29 3.29 4.63
CA MET A 147 30.26 3.09 5.71
C MET A 147 30.45 1.60 6.01
N LYS A 148 29.35 0.83 6.10
CA LYS A 148 29.42 -0.63 6.29
C LYS A 148 30.22 -1.31 5.18
N ALA A 149 30.03 -0.89 3.93
CA ALA A 149 30.81 -1.41 2.81
C ALA A 149 32.32 -1.11 2.92
N ARG A 150 32.71 0.06 3.44
CA ARG A 150 34.12 0.47 3.63
C ARG A 150 34.81 -0.22 4.82
N LEU A 151 34.04 -0.60 5.84
CA LEU A 151 34.53 -1.38 6.98
C LEU A 151 34.82 -2.84 6.61
N GLY A 152 34.13 -3.36 5.60
CA GLY A 152 34.44 -4.65 4.98
C GLY A 152 33.52 -5.78 5.43
N ARG A 153 33.93 -7.02 5.12
CA ARG A 153 33.09 -8.24 5.24
C ARG A 153 32.77 -8.67 6.67
N ASP A 154 33.48 -8.14 7.66
CA ASP A 154 33.31 -8.51 9.07
C ASP A 154 32.13 -7.77 9.72
N VAL A 155 31.51 -6.81 9.02
CA VAL A 155 30.27 -6.17 9.46
C VAL A 155 29.10 -7.13 9.27
N PRO A 156 28.35 -7.48 10.33
CA PRO A 156 27.15 -8.31 10.21
C PRO A 156 26.15 -7.68 9.25
N ARG A 157 25.51 -8.49 8.41
CA ARG A 157 24.47 -8.01 7.47
C ARG A 157 23.29 -7.36 8.19
N THR A 158 23.04 -7.78 9.41
CA THR A 158 21.99 -7.33 10.31
C THR A 158 22.45 -6.19 11.22
N PHE A 159 23.51 -5.46 10.86
CA PHE A 159 23.98 -4.30 11.60
C PHE A 159 23.59 -2.98 10.89
N SER A 160 23.30 -1.95 11.70
CA SER A 160 23.10 -0.56 11.27
C SER A 160 23.71 0.41 12.27
N PHE A 161 24.30 1.49 11.80
CA PHE A 161 24.70 2.60 12.66
C PHE A 161 23.47 3.35 13.18
N SER A 162 23.51 3.81 14.44
CA SER A 162 22.45 4.68 14.98
C SER A 162 22.49 6.06 14.32
N PRO A 163 21.41 6.87 14.40
CA PRO A 163 21.43 8.25 13.90
C PRO A 163 22.59 9.09 14.45
N GLU A 164 22.89 8.94 15.75
CA GLU A 164 23.98 9.63 16.42
C GLU A 164 25.36 9.19 15.90
N GLU A 165 25.52 7.91 15.58
CA GLU A 165 26.76 7.40 14.98
C GLU A 165 26.92 7.90 13.55
N ILE A 166 25.85 7.86 12.75
CA ILE A 166 25.83 8.40 11.38
C ILE A 166 26.23 9.88 11.40
N ALA A 167 25.64 10.67 12.30
CA ALA A 167 25.93 12.10 12.45
C ALA A 167 27.43 12.40 12.63
N ARG A 168 28.18 11.50 13.27
CA ARG A 168 29.60 11.68 13.56
C ARG A 168 30.50 11.51 12.34
N PHE A 169 30.13 10.64 11.39
CA PHE A 169 30.98 10.35 10.23
C PHE A 169 30.47 10.93 8.91
N VAL A 170 29.31 11.60 8.89
CA VAL A 170 28.84 12.31 7.69
C VAL A 170 29.30 13.76 7.68
N LYS A 171 29.67 14.24 6.49
CA LYS A 171 29.95 15.65 6.23
C LYS A 171 28.81 16.19 5.35
N PRO A 172 27.80 16.86 5.94
CA PRO A 172 26.66 17.37 5.18
C PRO A 172 27.03 18.57 4.34
N ALA A 173 26.45 18.62 3.14
CA ALA A 173 26.41 19.80 2.29
C ALA A 173 24.98 19.94 1.75
N PRO A 174 24.46 21.17 1.61
CA PRO A 174 23.18 21.39 0.94
C PRO A 174 23.21 20.81 -0.48
N HIS A 175 22.11 20.16 -0.86
CA HIS A 175 21.85 19.68 -2.22
C HIS A 175 22.86 18.66 -2.76
N ALA A 176 23.62 18.01 -1.88
CA ALA A 176 24.61 17.01 -2.24
C ALA A 176 24.55 15.79 -1.31
N SER A 177 25.02 14.65 -1.79
CA SER A 177 25.21 13.47 -0.95
C SER A 177 26.35 13.67 0.05
N HIS A 178 26.28 12.97 1.18
CA HIS A 178 27.29 13.09 2.24
C HIS A 178 28.65 12.57 1.79
N ALA A 179 29.69 13.37 2.03
CA ALA A 179 31.04 12.82 2.14
C ALA A 179 31.16 12.08 3.48
N LEU A 180 31.96 11.02 3.52
CA LEU A 180 32.17 10.22 4.73
C LEU A 180 33.55 10.48 5.32
N ASP A 181 33.60 10.59 6.64
CA ASP A 181 34.83 10.53 7.43
C ASP A 181 35.11 9.07 7.81
N GLU A 182 35.94 8.40 7.02
CA GLU A 182 36.26 6.98 7.22
C GLU A 182 36.99 6.71 8.52
N ASP A 183 37.85 7.63 8.95
CA ASP A 183 38.63 7.45 10.17
C ASP A 183 37.70 7.46 11.39
N VAL A 184 36.74 8.40 11.42
CA VAL A 184 35.70 8.41 12.47
C VAL A 184 34.84 7.15 12.42
N GLY A 185 34.41 6.72 11.22
CA GLY A 185 33.63 5.49 11.06
C GLY A 185 34.36 4.24 11.54
N ARG A 186 35.65 4.11 11.22
CA ARG A 186 36.52 3.01 11.69
C ARG A 186 36.73 3.05 13.20
N ALA A 187 36.87 4.25 13.78
CA ALA A 187 37.01 4.40 15.23
C ALA A 187 35.73 4.05 16.01
N LEU A 188 34.55 4.29 15.42
CA LEU A 188 33.25 3.95 16.01
C LEU A 188 32.96 2.44 16.02
N TRP A 189 33.42 1.75 14.97
CA TRP A 189 33.02 0.38 14.68
C TRP A 189 33.25 -0.63 15.82
N PRO A 190 34.42 -0.69 16.49
CA PRO A 190 34.66 -1.69 17.54
C PRO A 190 33.66 -1.63 18.69
N ALA A 191 33.30 -0.43 19.15
CA ALA A 191 32.33 -0.24 20.22
C ALA A 191 30.92 -0.65 19.78
N ALA A 192 30.53 -0.31 18.55
CA ALA A 192 29.23 -0.70 17.99
C ALA A 192 29.11 -2.22 17.81
N LEU A 193 30.19 -2.89 17.39
CA LEU A 193 30.24 -4.35 17.27
C LEU A 193 30.15 -5.06 18.62
N ALA A 194 30.80 -4.52 19.67
CA ALA A 194 30.69 -5.06 21.02
C ALA A 194 29.24 -4.99 21.52
N GLN A 195 28.59 -3.83 21.39
CA GLN A 195 27.18 -3.68 21.75
C GLN A 195 26.26 -4.60 20.94
N TYR A 196 26.52 -4.75 19.64
CA TYR A 196 25.77 -5.67 18.79
C TYR A 196 25.84 -7.11 19.33
N SER A 197 27.04 -7.56 19.66
CA SER A 197 27.29 -8.93 20.11
C SER A 197 26.63 -9.20 21.47
N GLU A 198 26.73 -8.28 22.42
CA GLU A 198 26.09 -8.40 23.74
C GLU A 198 24.56 -8.45 23.64
N ARG A 199 23.97 -7.62 22.79
CA ARG A 199 22.52 -7.57 22.58
C ARG A 199 21.99 -8.83 21.91
N MET A 200 22.74 -9.41 20.96
CA MET A 200 22.41 -10.71 20.37
C MET A 200 22.49 -11.86 21.40
N ALA A 201 23.48 -11.84 22.30
CA ALA A 201 23.56 -12.80 23.39
C ALA A 201 22.38 -12.65 24.37
N PHE A 202 22.01 -11.41 24.68
CA PHE A 202 20.82 -11.11 25.51
C PHE A 202 19.53 -11.57 24.84
N ALA A 203 19.37 -11.38 23.52
CA ALA A 203 18.24 -11.88 22.76
C ALA A 203 18.10 -13.41 22.85
N ALA A 204 19.20 -14.15 22.68
CA ALA A 204 19.20 -15.60 22.81
C ALA A 204 18.74 -16.04 24.22
N SER A 205 19.31 -15.42 25.27
CA SER A 205 18.93 -15.71 26.65
C SER A 205 17.46 -15.36 26.94
N MET A 206 16.95 -14.25 26.39
CA MET A 206 15.56 -13.88 26.54
C MET A 206 14.63 -14.89 25.87
N GLY A 207 14.98 -15.38 24.68
CA GLY A 207 14.26 -16.44 23.98
C GLY A 207 14.13 -17.71 24.84
N GLU A 208 15.20 -18.13 25.52
CA GLU A 208 15.18 -19.27 26.45
C GLU A 208 14.26 -19.03 27.66
N ARG A 209 14.28 -17.82 28.22
CA ARG A 209 13.41 -17.47 29.35
C ARG A 209 11.93 -17.47 28.98
N ILE A 210 11.60 -16.95 27.80
CA ILE A 210 10.23 -16.98 27.26
C ILE A 210 9.84 -18.43 26.95
N ALA A 211 10.75 -19.24 26.39
CA ALA A 211 10.51 -20.66 26.16
C ALA A 211 10.15 -21.42 27.46
N ALA A 212 10.77 -21.01 28.58
CA ALA A 212 10.50 -21.53 29.91
C ALA A 212 9.24 -20.93 30.59
N GLY A 213 8.45 -20.11 29.88
CA GLY A 213 7.21 -19.50 30.39
C GLY A 213 7.41 -18.40 31.44
N ARG A 214 8.65 -17.94 31.68
CA ARG A 214 8.97 -16.96 32.73
C ARG A 214 8.47 -15.54 32.44
N HIS A 215 7.90 -15.33 31.27
CA HIS A 215 7.41 -14.04 30.78
C HIS A 215 6.04 -14.18 30.11
N ASP A 216 5.33 -15.27 30.37
CA ASP A 216 3.95 -15.44 29.91
C ASP A 216 3.06 -14.45 30.66
N HIS A 217 2.43 -13.52 29.94
CA HIS A 217 1.58 -12.50 30.52
C HIS A 217 0.10 -12.81 30.25
N VAL A 218 -0.68 -12.98 31.32
CA VAL A 218 -2.13 -13.18 31.22
C VAL A 218 -2.78 -11.85 30.88
N ILE A 219 -3.42 -11.79 29.71
CA ILE A 219 -4.17 -10.61 29.27
C ILE A 219 -5.65 -10.98 29.25
N HIS A 220 -6.45 -10.29 30.06
CA HIS A 220 -7.89 -10.28 29.88
C HIS A 220 -8.20 -9.36 28.70
N SER A 221 -8.36 -9.96 27.52
CA SER A 221 -8.79 -9.26 26.30
C SER A 221 -10.27 -8.92 26.38
N TYR A 222 -10.62 -7.97 27.22
CA TYR A 222 -11.83 -7.20 27.03
C TYR A 222 -11.35 -5.79 26.69
N SER A 223 -11.82 -5.26 25.56
CA SER A 223 -11.83 -3.82 25.32
C SER A 223 -12.35 -3.17 26.58
N ASP A 224 -11.48 -2.56 27.37
CA ASP A 224 -11.90 -1.86 28.58
C ASP A 224 -12.87 -0.76 28.13
N PRO A 225 -14.18 -0.88 28.41
CA PRO A 225 -15.16 0.09 27.93
C PRO A 225 -14.86 1.50 28.47
N ALA A 226 -14.10 1.61 29.56
CA ALA A 226 -13.68 2.89 30.12
C ALA A 226 -12.68 3.62 29.20
N ARG A 227 -11.89 2.91 28.39
CA ARG A 227 -10.91 3.52 27.46
C ARG A 227 -11.51 4.05 26.16
N ASP A 228 -12.76 3.74 25.85
CA ASP A 228 -13.43 4.27 24.66
C ASP A 228 -13.65 5.79 24.73
N TYR A 229 -13.77 6.37 25.94
CA TYR A 229 -13.97 7.80 26.13
C TYR A 229 -12.69 8.64 25.94
N GLU A 230 -11.51 8.04 26.06
CA GLU A 230 -10.21 8.69 25.83
C GLU A 230 -9.71 8.52 24.38
N ASP A 231 -10.47 7.81 23.54
CA ASP A 231 -10.08 7.60 22.15
C ASP A 231 -10.18 8.92 21.37
N THR A 232 -9.02 9.49 21.06
CA THR A 232 -8.87 10.66 20.17
C THR A 232 -9.54 10.49 18.80
N ARG A 233 -9.89 9.25 18.41
CA ARG A 233 -10.62 8.94 17.18
C ARG A 233 -12.14 8.91 17.36
N LEU A 234 -12.69 9.20 18.54
CA LEU A 234 -14.14 9.14 18.80
C LEU A 234 -14.94 9.95 17.77
N LEU A 235 -14.54 11.19 17.49
CA LEU A 235 -15.20 12.02 16.47
C LEU A 235 -15.08 11.45 15.06
N TYR A 236 -13.94 10.84 14.73
CA TYR A 236 -13.74 10.15 13.46
C TYR A 236 -14.64 8.92 13.35
N ARG A 237 -14.77 8.12 14.42
CA ARG A 237 -15.68 6.97 14.48
C ARG A 237 -17.14 7.41 14.32
N LEU A 238 -17.57 8.45 15.05
CA LEU A 238 -18.92 9.01 14.91
C LEU A 238 -19.17 9.54 13.49
N ALA A 239 -18.21 10.23 12.89
CA ALA A 239 -18.28 10.69 11.50
C ALA A 239 -18.40 9.53 10.51
N HIS A 240 -17.58 8.50 10.68
CA HIS A 240 -17.56 7.30 9.86
C HIS A 240 -18.88 6.52 9.96
N GLU A 241 -19.45 6.42 11.17
CA GLU A 241 -20.74 5.77 11.41
C GLU A 241 -21.91 6.59 10.84
N ALA A 242 -21.93 7.90 11.07
CA ALA A 242 -22.99 8.80 10.62
C ALA A 242 -23.00 9.01 9.10
N GLY A 243 -21.84 9.03 8.46
CA GLY A 243 -21.73 9.19 7.01
C GLY A 243 -22.23 7.98 6.22
N GLY A 244 -22.27 6.79 6.85
CA GLY A 244 -22.49 5.53 6.15
C GLY A 244 -21.38 5.23 5.13
N ILE A 245 -21.38 4.05 4.54
CA ILE A 245 -20.28 3.55 3.67
C ILE A 245 -19.89 4.53 2.55
N ARG A 246 -20.86 5.26 1.99
CA ARG A 246 -20.65 6.17 0.87
C ARG A 246 -20.04 7.53 1.24
N ASN A 247 -20.17 7.97 2.49
CA ASN A 247 -19.69 9.30 2.93
C ASN A 247 -18.67 9.20 4.06
N ARG A 248 -17.96 8.07 4.16
CA ARG A 248 -16.92 7.91 5.18
C ARG A 248 -15.77 8.89 4.90
N PRO A 249 -15.17 9.48 5.95
CA PRO A 249 -13.92 10.24 5.81
C PRO A 249 -12.70 9.35 5.53
N ASP A 250 -12.91 8.08 5.16
CA ASP A 250 -11.85 7.15 4.82
C ASP A 250 -11.17 7.58 3.52
N GLY A 251 -9.86 7.32 3.39
CA GLY A 251 -9.14 7.62 2.16
C GLY A 251 -8.74 9.09 1.97
N ILE A 252 -9.18 10.04 2.81
CA ILE A 252 -8.71 11.45 2.75
C ILE A 252 -7.18 11.53 2.75
N GLY A 253 -6.54 10.77 3.66
CA GLY A 253 -5.09 10.70 3.76
C GLY A 253 -4.45 10.07 2.52
N GLU A 254 -5.08 9.06 1.92
CA GLU A 254 -4.60 8.41 0.71
C GLU A 254 -4.74 9.32 -0.52
N ALA A 255 -5.85 10.04 -0.65
CA ALA A 255 -6.07 11.03 -1.71
C ALA A 255 -5.03 12.17 -1.63
N LEU A 256 -4.80 12.71 -0.43
CA LEU A 256 -3.76 13.71 -0.22
C LEU A 256 -2.37 13.14 -0.56
N LEU A 257 -2.07 11.93 -0.10
CA LEU A 257 -0.79 11.27 -0.36
C LEU A 257 -0.56 10.99 -1.85
N ALA A 258 -1.58 10.49 -2.56
CA ALA A 258 -1.53 10.21 -3.99
C ALA A 258 -1.19 11.47 -4.79
N ARG A 259 -1.73 12.64 -4.38
CA ARG A 259 -1.39 13.94 -4.97
C ARG A 259 -0.04 14.49 -4.56
N SER A 260 0.41 14.20 -3.34
CA SER A 260 1.68 14.70 -2.83
C SER A 260 2.88 14.03 -3.50
N ARG A 261 2.80 12.72 -3.80
CA ARG A 261 3.92 11.92 -4.32
C ARG A 261 4.20 12.16 -5.80
N SER A 262 5.43 11.87 -6.22
CA SER A 262 5.83 11.84 -7.62
C SER A 262 6.91 10.79 -7.84
N THR A 263 6.91 10.12 -9.00
CA THR A 263 7.86 9.05 -9.31
C THR A 263 8.57 9.27 -10.66
N ALA A 264 8.82 10.52 -11.05
CA ALA A 264 9.47 10.82 -12.33
C ALA A 264 10.89 10.19 -12.44
N GLY A 265 11.54 9.89 -11.32
CA GLY A 265 12.79 9.12 -11.26
C GLY A 265 12.65 7.63 -11.64
N ARG A 266 11.45 7.04 -11.52
CA ARG A 266 11.15 5.65 -11.94
C ARG A 266 10.84 5.52 -13.44
N SER A 267 10.61 6.64 -14.14
CA SER A 267 10.43 6.64 -15.60
C SER A 267 11.72 6.19 -16.29
N THR A 268 11.74 4.93 -16.71
CA THR A 268 12.80 4.29 -17.51
C THR A 268 12.65 4.56 -19.01
N THR A 269 11.83 5.52 -19.42
CA THR A 269 11.41 5.71 -20.82
C THR A 269 12.21 6.74 -21.62
N GLY A 270 13.39 7.16 -21.14
CA GLY A 270 14.20 8.20 -21.80
C GLY A 270 15.47 7.71 -22.52
N LYS A 271 16.08 6.60 -22.11
CA LYS A 271 17.20 6.04 -22.90
C LYS A 271 16.59 5.22 -24.02
N LYS A 272 16.89 5.56 -25.28
CA LYS A 272 16.79 4.63 -26.41
C LYS A 272 17.49 3.36 -25.98
N ARG A 273 16.72 2.38 -25.52
CA ARG A 273 17.23 1.09 -25.12
C ARG A 273 17.78 0.53 -26.41
N THR A 274 19.09 0.30 -26.49
CA THR A 274 19.63 -0.56 -27.53
C THR A 274 18.76 -1.80 -27.54
N THR A 275 18.17 -2.12 -28.69
CA THR A 275 17.27 -3.27 -28.85
C THR A 275 18.07 -4.50 -28.46
N ALA A 276 17.94 -4.91 -27.20
CA ALA A 276 18.52 -6.16 -26.73
C ALA A 276 17.93 -7.24 -27.64
N LYS A 277 18.79 -8.09 -28.21
CA LYS A 277 18.34 -9.18 -29.07
C LYS A 277 17.28 -9.98 -28.30
N VAL A 278 16.06 -10.00 -28.82
CA VAL A 278 14.98 -10.79 -28.25
C VAL A 278 15.39 -12.25 -28.40
N ARG A 279 15.57 -12.93 -27.26
CA ARG A 279 15.83 -14.36 -27.22
C ARG A 279 14.49 -15.07 -27.01
N ILE A 280 14.25 -16.07 -27.82
CA ILE A 280 13.10 -16.95 -27.74
C ILE A 280 13.44 -18.09 -26.76
N PRO A 281 12.60 -18.42 -25.77
CA PRO A 281 12.80 -19.57 -24.90
C PRO A 281 12.80 -20.87 -25.70
N SER A 282 13.66 -21.83 -25.34
CA SER A 282 13.50 -23.20 -25.84
C SER A 282 12.27 -23.87 -25.23
N GLY A 283 11.82 -24.98 -25.83
CA GLY A 283 10.71 -25.77 -25.29
C GLY A 283 10.99 -26.32 -23.88
N ASP A 284 12.23 -26.73 -23.60
CA ASP A 284 12.66 -27.18 -22.27
C ASP A 284 12.65 -26.05 -21.25
N GLU A 285 13.13 -24.86 -21.63
CA GLU A 285 13.11 -23.69 -20.76
C GLU A 285 11.68 -23.29 -20.41
N PHE A 286 10.78 -23.30 -21.40
CA PHE A 286 9.37 -23.02 -21.16
C PHE A 286 8.74 -24.04 -20.22
N ARG A 287 8.95 -25.35 -20.44
CA ARG A 287 8.42 -26.41 -19.57
C ARG A 287 8.86 -26.23 -18.11
N ALA A 288 10.16 -26.00 -17.89
CA ALA A 288 10.69 -25.80 -16.54
C ALA A 288 10.05 -24.60 -15.82
N ILE A 289 9.80 -23.51 -16.55
CA ILE A 289 9.15 -22.31 -16.01
C ILE A 289 7.67 -22.54 -15.76
N ASP A 290 6.97 -23.19 -16.71
CA ASP A 290 5.54 -23.49 -16.60
C ASP A 290 5.27 -24.43 -15.41
N GLU A 291 6.09 -25.45 -15.19
CA GLU A 291 6.01 -26.33 -14.02
C GLU A 291 6.27 -25.57 -12.71
N ALA A 292 7.32 -24.74 -12.67
CA ALA A 292 7.65 -23.93 -11.50
C ALA A 292 6.51 -22.96 -11.14
N GLN A 293 5.97 -22.25 -12.13
CA GLN A 293 4.86 -21.31 -11.95
C GLN A 293 3.56 -22.01 -11.59
N THR A 294 3.28 -23.17 -12.18
CA THR A 294 2.09 -23.97 -11.84
C THR A 294 2.11 -24.38 -10.36
N ARG A 295 3.28 -24.74 -9.80
CA ARG A 295 3.42 -25.00 -8.36
C ARG A 295 3.29 -23.74 -7.51
N ALA A 296 3.91 -22.64 -7.91
CA ALA A 296 4.05 -21.44 -7.08
C ALA A 296 2.89 -20.42 -7.18
N SER A 297 2.18 -20.37 -8.31
CA SER A 297 1.26 -19.27 -8.66
C SER A 297 -0.14 -19.80 -9.01
N PRO A 298 -1.15 -19.59 -8.14
CA PRO A 298 -2.53 -19.96 -8.44
C PRO A 298 -3.08 -19.35 -9.74
N PRO A 299 -2.87 -18.05 -10.05
CA PRO A 299 -3.32 -17.48 -11.33
C PRO A 299 -2.71 -18.19 -12.54
N TRP A 300 -1.43 -18.57 -12.47
CA TRP A 300 -0.77 -19.29 -13.55
C TRP A 300 -1.35 -20.70 -13.73
N ARG A 301 -1.56 -21.41 -12.63
CA ARG A 301 -2.15 -22.76 -12.60
C ARG A 301 -3.57 -22.74 -13.17
N ASN A 302 -4.42 -21.84 -12.67
CA ASN A 302 -5.84 -21.77 -13.00
C ASN A 302 -6.10 -21.36 -14.45
N ALA A 303 -5.19 -20.61 -15.06
CA ALA A 303 -5.28 -20.22 -16.46
C ALA A 303 -5.25 -21.43 -17.42
N GLY A 304 -4.63 -22.54 -17.02
CA GLY A 304 -4.49 -23.72 -17.88
C GLY A 304 -3.50 -23.52 -19.04
N PRO A 305 -3.35 -24.53 -19.93
CA PRO A 305 -2.33 -24.53 -20.98
C PRO A 305 -2.70 -23.70 -22.22
N THR A 306 -3.99 -23.50 -22.48
CA THR A 306 -4.51 -22.79 -23.67
C THR A 306 -4.76 -21.30 -23.42
N TRP A 307 -4.37 -20.79 -22.26
CA TRP A 307 -4.60 -19.40 -21.91
C TRP A 307 -3.91 -18.43 -22.87
N GLN A 308 -4.65 -17.41 -23.25
CA GLN A 308 -4.17 -16.23 -23.93
C GLN A 308 -4.55 -15.00 -23.11
N CYS A 309 -3.65 -14.02 -23.04
CA CYS A 309 -3.90 -12.77 -22.35
C CYS A 309 -5.10 -12.05 -23.00
N PRO A 310 -6.17 -11.72 -22.27
CA PRO A 310 -7.34 -11.05 -22.87
C PRO A 310 -7.00 -9.64 -23.38
N GLY A 311 -6.02 -8.98 -22.76
CA GLY A 311 -5.51 -7.68 -23.20
C GLY A 311 -4.70 -7.76 -24.50
N CYS A 312 -3.67 -8.60 -24.56
CA CYS A 312 -2.71 -8.59 -25.67
C CYS A 312 -2.67 -9.86 -26.54
N ALA A 313 -3.58 -10.81 -26.31
CA ALA A 313 -3.70 -12.11 -26.98
C ALA A 313 -2.48 -13.07 -26.88
N ARG A 314 -1.38 -12.66 -26.25
CA ARG A 314 -0.18 -13.50 -26.08
C ARG A 314 -0.44 -14.70 -25.18
N SER A 315 0.04 -15.86 -25.58
CA SER A 315 0.06 -17.11 -24.83
C SER A 315 1.04 -17.07 -23.64
N LYS A 316 0.98 -18.10 -22.77
CA LYS A 316 1.97 -18.30 -21.70
C LYS A 316 3.41 -18.31 -22.22
N PHE A 317 3.66 -18.92 -23.38
CA PHE A 317 4.98 -18.96 -23.99
C PHE A 317 5.45 -17.55 -24.40
N GLU A 318 4.60 -16.81 -25.09
CA GLU A 318 4.94 -15.50 -25.67
C GLU A 318 5.14 -14.39 -24.63
N ILE A 319 4.67 -14.57 -23.39
CA ILE A 319 4.88 -13.59 -22.30
C ILE A 319 6.20 -13.79 -21.55
N LEU A 320 6.95 -14.87 -21.82
CA LEU A 320 8.28 -15.08 -21.21
C LEU A 320 9.27 -14.04 -21.74
N ARG A 321 9.97 -13.37 -20.82
CA ARG A 321 11.05 -12.44 -21.15
C ARG A 321 12.26 -12.63 -20.23
N LEU A 322 13.45 -12.40 -20.76
CA LEU A 322 14.67 -12.38 -19.96
C LEU A 322 14.76 -11.08 -19.16
N SER A 323 15.08 -11.21 -17.88
CA SER A 323 15.49 -10.08 -17.06
C SER A 323 16.93 -9.67 -17.36
N ASN A 324 17.32 -8.47 -16.94
CA ASN A 324 18.72 -8.01 -17.06
C ASN A 324 19.71 -8.89 -16.28
N LYS A 325 19.22 -9.76 -15.38
CA LYS A 325 20.02 -10.73 -14.61
C LYS A 325 20.09 -12.10 -15.29
N GLY A 326 19.61 -12.24 -16.53
CA GLY A 326 19.65 -13.49 -17.30
C GLY A 326 18.59 -14.52 -16.90
N SER A 327 17.70 -14.23 -15.95
CA SER A 327 16.61 -15.14 -15.56
C SER A 327 15.32 -14.82 -16.30
N TRP A 328 14.61 -15.87 -16.74
CA TRP A 328 13.28 -15.75 -17.34
C TRP A 328 12.25 -15.25 -16.34
N ARG A 329 11.35 -14.39 -16.81
CA ARG A 329 10.26 -13.81 -16.05
C ARG A 329 8.97 -13.89 -16.86
N ALA A 330 7.92 -14.39 -16.23
CA ALA A 330 6.55 -14.36 -16.69
C ALA A 330 5.64 -14.42 -15.46
N ALA A 331 4.49 -13.75 -15.51
CA ALA A 331 3.44 -13.91 -14.50
C ALA A 331 2.08 -13.61 -15.12
N ILE A 332 1.06 -14.30 -14.61
CA ILE A 332 -0.34 -13.94 -14.82
C ILE A 332 -0.79 -13.18 -13.58
N MET A 333 -1.23 -11.95 -13.78
CA MET A 333 -1.70 -11.03 -12.76
C MET A 333 -3.21 -10.91 -12.85
N LEU A 334 -3.89 -10.70 -11.73
CA LEU A 334 -5.34 -10.56 -11.71
C LEU A 334 -5.73 -9.08 -11.77
N LEU A 335 -6.66 -8.75 -12.66
CA LEU A 335 -7.39 -7.49 -12.70
C LEU A 335 -8.87 -7.76 -12.46
N ASN A 336 -9.60 -6.81 -11.90
CA ASN A 336 -11.05 -6.90 -11.83
C ASN A 336 -11.64 -6.49 -13.17
N ASP A 337 -12.66 -7.21 -13.61
CA ASP A 337 -13.55 -6.78 -14.68
C ASP A 337 -15.00 -6.86 -14.17
N PHE A 338 -15.89 -6.10 -14.80
CA PHE A 338 -17.23 -5.88 -14.28
C PHE A 338 -18.28 -6.00 -15.38
N ARG A 339 -19.51 -6.37 -14.98
CA ARG A 339 -20.67 -6.39 -15.87
C ARG A 339 -21.65 -5.28 -15.46
N PRO A 340 -22.20 -4.52 -16.42
CA PRO A 340 -23.31 -3.62 -16.16
C PRO A 340 -24.54 -4.36 -15.61
N GLU A 341 -25.26 -3.70 -14.72
CA GLU A 341 -26.57 -4.14 -14.23
C GLU A 341 -27.64 -3.91 -15.30
N THR A 342 -28.54 -4.88 -15.42
CA THR A 342 -29.66 -4.84 -16.38
C THR A 342 -31.00 -5.11 -15.72
N ASP A 343 -31.01 -5.62 -14.47
CA ASP A 343 -32.24 -5.86 -13.73
C ASP A 343 -32.90 -4.54 -13.30
N PRO A 344 -34.15 -4.25 -13.73
CA PRO A 344 -34.82 -2.99 -13.41
C PRO A 344 -35.03 -2.74 -11.92
N GLU A 345 -35.26 -3.80 -11.13
CA GLU A 345 -35.44 -3.67 -9.68
C GLU A 345 -34.14 -3.28 -8.99
N SER A 346 -33.04 -3.96 -9.32
CA SER A 346 -31.68 -3.62 -8.86
C SER A 346 -31.30 -2.20 -9.26
N LEU A 347 -31.53 -1.80 -10.52
CA LEU A 347 -31.27 -0.43 -10.99
C LEU A 347 -32.05 0.60 -10.18
N HIS A 348 -33.34 0.37 -9.94
CA HIS A 348 -34.18 1.27 -9.15
C HIS A 348 -33.69 1.38 -7.69
N ARG A 349 -33.34 0.25 -7.07
CA ARG A 349 -32.83 0.21 -5.68
C ARG A 349 -31.41 0.76 -5.56
N ARG A 350 -30.63 0.80 -6.63
CA ARG A 350 -29.25 1.29 -6.60
C ARG A 350 -29.10 2.75 -6.97
N ASP A 351 -29.95 3.27 -7.85
CA ASP A 351 -29.89 4.67 -8.26
C ASP A 351 -30.01 5.60 -7.04
N ARG A 352 -30.91 5.34 -6.08
CA ARG A 352 -31.10 6.15 -4.85
C ARG A 352 -31.12 7.68 -5.12
N GLY A 353 -31.49 8.13 -6.32
CA GLY A 353 -31.44 9.53 -6.75
C GLY A 353 -30.03 10.09 -7.00
N GLN A 354 -29.02 9.23 -7.15
CA GLN A 354 -27.62 9.60 -7.38
C GLN A 354 -27.31 9.83 -8.87
N ASN A 355 -28.23 9.50 -9.79
CA ASN A 355 -28.07 9.67 -11.23
C ASN A 355 -26.75 9.06 -11.73
N LEU A 356 -26.46 7.84 -11.27
CA LEU A 356 -25.22 7.16 -11.62
C LEU A 356 -25.17 6.92 -13.13
N PRO A 357 -24.04 7.20 -13.80
CA PRO A 357 -23.93 7.05 -15.25
C PRO A 357 -24.09 5.59 -15.70
N MET A 358 -23.74 4.66 -14.81
CA MET A 358 -23.99 3.23 -14.95
C MET A 358 -23.96 2.56 -13.58
N VAL A 359 -24.58 1.39 -13.47
CA VAL A 359 -24.56 0.53 -12.28
C VAL A 359 -23.92 -0.79 -12.69
N LEU A 360 -23.02 -1.33 -11.85
CA LEU A 360 -22.37 -2.63 -12.09
C LEU A 360 -22.98 -3.69 -11.18
N THR A 361 -23.17 -4.92 -11.67
CA THR A 361 -23.86 -5.98 -10.94
C THR A 361 -22.93 -7.04 -10.35
N VAL A 362 -21.82 -7.32 -11.02
CA VAL A 362 -20.85 -8.35 -10.63
C VAL A 362 -19.46 -7.95 -11.07
N HIS A 363 -18.46 -8.44 -10.34
CA HIS A 363 -17.06 -8.41 -10.77
C HIS A 363 -16.51 -9.84 -10.81
N TRP A 364 -15.49 -10.05 -11.62
CA TRP A 364 -14.69 -11.26 -11.61
C TRP A 364 -13.23 -10.92 -11.84
N GLN A 365 -12.34 -11.84 -11.48
CA GLN A 365 -10.91 -11.66 -11.66
C GLN A 365 -10.48 -12.22 -13.01
N VAL A 366 -9.89 -11.37 -13.85
CA VAL A 366 -9.35 -11.73 -15.15
C VAL A 366 -7.83 -11.81 -15.08
N GLY A 367 -7.28 -12.96 -15.44
CA GLY A 367 -5.83 -13.15 -15.57
C GLY A 367 -5.28 -12.44 -16.81
N VAL A 368 -4.41 -11.46 -16.62
CA VAL A 368 -3.67 -10.74 -17.66
C VAL A 368 -2.17 -10.97 -17.52
N CYS A 369 -1.40 -10.82 -18.61
CA CYS A 369 0.06 -10.91 -18.51
C CYS A 369 0.64 -9.76 -17.69
N HIS A 370 1.83 -9.97 -17.10
CA HIS A 370 2.49 -8.94 -16.29
C HIS A 370 2.79 -7.65 -17.07
N ASP A 371 2.95 -7.69 -18.40
CA ASP A 371 3.16 -6.49 -19.21
C ASP A 371 1.86 -5.69 -19.40
N CYS A 372 0.71 -6.36 -19.56
CA CYS A 372 -0.60 -5.70 -19.59
C CYS A 372 -0.90 -5.07 -18.22
N ARG A 373 -0.60 -5.78 -17.12
CA ARG A 373 -0.73 -5.22 -15.77
C ARG A 373 0.16 -4.00 -15.56
N GLN A 374 1.31 -3.95 -16.22
CA GLN A 374 2.24 -2.82 -16.13
C GLN A 374 1.68 -1.55 -16.77
N ILE A 375 0.86 -1.64 -17.82
CA ILE A 375 0.18 -0.47 -18.41
C ILE A 375 -0.74 0.20 -17.37
N VAL A 376 -1.49 -0.60 -16.61
CA VAL A 376 -2.32 -0.12 -15.49
C VAL A 376 -1.45 0.56 -14.42
N THR A 377 -0.34 -0.08 -14.03
CA THR A 377 0.60 0.50 -13.06
C THR A 377 1.21 1.82 -13.55
N ASP A 378 1.56 1.90 -14.84
CA ASP A 378 2.13 3.09 -15.46
C ASP A 378 1.07 4.22 -15.51
N GLY A 379 -0.22 3.89 -15.72
CA GLY A 379 -1.34 4.82 -15.62
C GLY A 379 -1.56 5.39 -14.21
N MET A 380 -1.60 4.53 -13.20
CA MET A 380 -1.70 4.95 -11.78
C MET A 380 -0.53 5.84 -11.36
N ALA A 381 0.67 5.59 -11.89
CA ALA A 381 1.83 6.43 -11.64
C ALA A 381 1.78 7.77 -12.41
N ALA A 382 1.11 7.80 -13.57
CA ALA A 382 1.04 8.97 -14.44
C ALA A 382 -0.05 9.96 -14.01
N GLN A 383 -1.19 9.49 -13.48
CA GLN A 383 -2.34 10.30 -13.09
C GLN A 383 -2.69 10.10 -11.61
N PRO A 384 -2.43 11.09 -10.74
CA PRO A 384 -2.84 11.03 -9.34
C PRO A 384 -4.36 10.81 -9.23
N GLY A 385 -4.77 9.89 -8.36
CA GLY A 385 -6.18 9.51 -8.20
C GLY A 385 -6.66 8.42 -9.16
N ALA A 386 -5.88 8.02 -10.16
CA ALA A 386 -6.18 6.83 -10.95
C ALA A 386 -5.95 5.56 -10.13
N GLU A 387 -6.91 4.65 -10.20
CA GLU A 387 -6.92 3.37 -9.48
C GLU A 387 -6.71 2.21 -10.46
N GLN A 388 -6.62 0.98 -9.95
CA GLN A 388 -6.43 -0.20 -10.80
C GLN A 388 -7.54 -0.34 -11.87
N ASP A 389 -8.76 0.06 -11.51
CA ASP A 389 -9.95 -0.09 -12.35
C ASP A 389 -10.18 1.11 -13.29
N SER A 390 -9.24 2.07 -13.34
CA SER A 390 -9.26 3.21 -14.29
C SER A 390 -8.97 2.81 -15.73
N ILE A 391 -8.41 1.63 -15.97
CA ILE A 391 -8.21 1.07 -17.31
C ILE A 391 -8.87 -0.30 -17.34
N ARG A 392 -9.88 -0.47 -18.21
CA ARG A 392 -10.61 -1.72 -18.31
C ARG A 392 -9.77 -2.76 -19.03
N VAL A 393 -10.03 -4.04 -18.74
CA VAL A 393 -9.36 -5.14 -19.46
C VAL A 393 -9.61 -5.05 -20.97
N ALA A 394 -10.82 -4.64 -21.37
CA ALA A 394 -11.19 -4.41 -22.77
C ALA A 394 -10.34 -3.33 -23.46
N ASP A 395 -9.93 -2.29 -22.72
CA ASP A 395 -9.16 -1.16 -23.26
C ASP A 395 -7.67 -1.49 -23.41
N LEU A 396 -7.18 -2.53 -22.72
CA LEU A 396 -5.78 -2.94 -22.84
C LEU A 396 -5.43 -3.35 -24.27
N ARG A 397 -6.39 -3.91 -25.02
CA ARG A 397 -6.15 -4.31 -26.41
C ARG A 397 -5.91 -3.12 -27.32
N SER A 398 -6.73 -2.08 -27.21
CA SER A 398 -6.57 -0.86 -28.00
C SER A 398 -5.29 -0.11 -27.62
N LEU A 399 -4.93 -0.08 -26.33
CA LEU A 399 -3.70 0.55 -25.86
C LEU A 399 -2.43 -0.18 -26.31
N VAL A 400 -2.45 -1.52 -26.33
CA VAL A 400 -1.28 -2.32 -26.70
C VAL A 400 -1.05 -2.29 -28.22
N GLY A 401 -2.11 -2.36 -29.03
CA GLY A 401 -1.99 -2.57 -30.47
C GLY A 401 -1.36 -3.93 -30.78
N ASP A 402 -0.33 -3.95 -31.64
CA ASP A 402 0.36 -5.17 -32.05
C ASP A 402 1.36 -5.64 -30.97
N ALA A 403 0.95 -6.67 -30.22
CA ALA A 403 1.73 -7.25 -29.16
C ALA A 403 2.86 -8.16 -29.70
N LEU A 404 4.11 -7.71 -29.59
CA LEU A 404 5.25 -8.55 -29.95
C LEU A 404 5.55 -9.62 -28.87
N PRO A 405 5.83 -10.88 -29.27
CA PRO A 405 6.29 -11.92 -28.35
C PRO A 405 7.58 -11.53 -27.62
N HIS A 406 7.71 -12.01 -26.38
CA HIS A 406 8.91 -11.89 -25.54
C HIS A 406 9.40 -10.46 -25.29
N THR A 407 8.54 -9.47 -25.55
CA THR A 407 8.85 -8.03 -25.50
C THR A 407 7.85 -7.31 -24.61
N ARG A 408 8.30 -6.28 -23.89
CA ARG A 408 7.41 -5.44 -23.08
C ARG A 408 6.57 -4.54 -23.99
N HIS A 409 5.30 -4.33 -23.65
CA HIS A 409 4.46 -3.36 -24.34
C HIS A 409 5.04 -1.94 -24.23
N SER A 410 5.01 -1.22 -25.34
CA SER A 410 5.42 0.19 -25.43
C SER A 410 4.18 1.00 -25.77
N VAL A 411 3.56 1.62 -24.77
CA VAL A 411 2.36 2.44 -24.92
C VAL A 411 2.73 3.90 -24.71
N VAL A 412 2.20 4.78 -25.56
CA VAL A 412 2.40 6.23 -25.42
C VAL A 412 1.67 6.73 -24.18
N LYS A 413 2.36 7.50 -23.33
CA LYS A 413 1.82 7.99 -22.05
C LYS A 413 0.48 8.73 -22.24
N ASP A 414 0.38 9.58 -23.24
CA ASP A 414 -0.82 10.38 -23.49
C ASP A 414 -2.02 9.49 -23.87
N ALA A 415 -1.80 8.35 -24.54
CA ALA A 415 -2.87 7.40 -24.82
C ALA A 415 -3.42 6.76 -23.54
N ILE A 416 -2.54 6.47 -22.57
CA ILE A 416 -2.95 5.95 -21.25
C ILE A 416 -3.79 6.99 -20.50
N LEU A 417 -3.34 8.25 -20.47
CA LEU A 417 -4.04 9.35 -19.80
C LEU A 417 -5.42 9.59 -20.42
N ASN A 418 -5.50 9.69 -21.75
CA ASN A 418 -6.77 9.85 -22.45
C ASN A 418 -7.74 8.70 -22.16
N GLN A 419 -7.24 7.46 -22.06
CA GLN A 419 -8.06 6.31 -21.73
C GLN A 419 -8.61 6.39 -20.29
N ILE A 420 -7.78 6.80 -19.33
CA ILE A 420 -8.21 7.01 -17.93
C ILE A 420 -9.33 8.05 -17.87
N ASP A 421 -9.15 9.20 -18.54
CA ASP A 421 -10.15 10.26 -18.56
C ASP A 421 -11.47 9.80 -19.22
N SER A 422 -11.39 9.04 -20.31
CA SER A 422 -12.57 8.47 -20.96
C SER A 422 -13.34 7.46 -20.08
N ASN A 423 -12.66 6.87 -19.10
CA ASN A 423 -13.23 5.89 -18.18
C ASN A 423 -13.75 6.51 -16.87
N ALA A 424 -13.83 7.83 -16.74
CA ALA A 424 -14.28 8.49 -15.51
C ALA A 424 -15.65 7.96 -15.00
N GLY A 425 -16.62 7.80 -15.91
CA GLY A 425 -17.94 7.25 -15.57
C GLY A 425 -17.90 5.77 -15.14
N TRP A 426 -16.98 4.99 -15.71
CA TRP A 426 -16.75 3.59 -15.31
C TRP A 426 -16.15 3.51 -13.90
N VAL A 427 -15.15 4.34 -13.61
CA VAL A 427 -14.52 4.39 -12.27
C VAL A 427 -15.55 4.78 -11.20
N ALA A 428 -16.42 5.76 -11.49
CA ALA A 428 -17.51 6.12 -10.58
C ALA A 428 -18.43 4.92 -10.28
N ALA A 429 -18.77 4.14 -11.29
CA ALA A 429 -19.61 2.95 -11.13
C ALA A 429 -18.92 1.80 -10.39
N VAL A 430 -17.61 1.64 -10.57
CA VAL A 430 -16.80 0.68 -9.78
C VAL A 430 -16.78 1.06 -8.30
N LYS A 431 -16.60 2.35 -7.98
CA LYS A 431 -16.64 2.83 -6.60
C LYS A 431 -18.01 2.58 -5.96
N ASP A 432 -19.07 2.90 -6.69
CA ASP A 432 -20.44 2.64 -6.27
C ASP A 432 -20.73 1.13 -6.10
N TYR A 433 -20.21 0.27 -6.98
CA TYR A 433 -20.28 -1.18 -6.83
C TYR A 433 -19.65 -1.68 -5.53
N TRP A 434 -18.42 -1.27 -5.22
CA TRP A 434 -17.74 -1.68 -3.99
C TRP A 434 -18.45 -1.15 -2.74
N ALA A 435 -18.90 0.10 -2.77
CA ALA A 435 -19.70 0.68 -1.69
C ALA A 435 -21.00 -0.11 -1.47
N HIS A 436 -21.72 -0.42 -2.54
CA HIS A 436 -22.95 -1.21 -2.46
C HIS A 436 -22.70 -2.62 -1.91
N ARG A 437 -21.65 -3.29 -2.39
CA ARG A 437 -21.25 -4.62 -1.91
C ARG A 437 -20.95 -4.61 -0.41
N GLU A 438 -20.25 -3.60 0.07
CA GLU A 438 -20.00 -3.44 1.50
C GLU A 438 -21.29 -3.19 2.28
N GLU A 439 -22.22 -2.37 1.75
CA GLU A 439 -23.50 -2.08 2.39
C GLU A 439 -24.33 -3.36 2.59
N VAL A 440 -24.48 -4.19 1.55
CA VAL A 440 -25.26 -5.43 1.65
C VAL A 440 -24.61 -6.42 2.61
N HIS A 441 -23.28 -6.54 2.58
CA HIS A 441 -22.55 -7.40 3.51
C HIS A 441 -22.66 -6.92 4.96
N ALA A 442 -22.65 -5.61 5.20
CA ALA A 442 -22.80 -5.04 6.54
C ALA A 442 -24.20 -5.36 7.11
N VAL A 443 -25.27 -5.19 6.31
CA VAL A 443 -26.64 -5.55 6.74
C VAL A 443 -26.75 -7.05 7.01
N HIS A 444 -26.19 -7.89 6.13
CA HIS A 444 -26.17 -9.33 6.32
C HIS A 444 -25.40 -9.75 7.57
N PHE A 445 -24.24 -9.13 7.82
CA PHE A 445 -23.42 -9.38 9.00
C PHE A 445 -24.13 -8.96 10.29
N GLU A 446 -24.84 -7.83 10.33
CA GLU A 446 -25.62 -7.42 11.49
C GLU A 446 -26.71 -8.44 11.85
N ARG A 447 -27.42 -8.96 10.84
CA ARG A 447 -28.39 -10.07 11.02
C ARG A 447 -27.71 -11.31 11.57
N TYR A 448 -26.62 -11.75 10.94
CA TYR A 448 -25.87 -12.92 11.39
C TYR A 448 -25.36 -12.77 12.83
N ARG A 449 -24.78 -11.61 13.16
CA ARG A 449 -24.26 -11.28 14.48
C ARG A 449 -25.37 -11.34 15.52
N MET A 450 -26.51 -10.69 15.28
CA MET A 450 -27.64 -10.70 16.21
C MET A 450 -28.15 -12.12 16.46
N MET A 451 -28.35 -12.91 15.40
CA MET A 451 -28.78 -14.31 15.53
C MET A 451 -27.77 -15.14 16.35
N ARG A 452 -26.46 -14.94 16.14
CA ARG A 452 -25.41 -15.66 16.87
C ARG A 452 -25.28 -15.23 18.33
N THR A 453 -25.37 -13.94 18.64
CA THR A 453 -25.13 -13.42 20.00
C THR A 453 -26.37 -13.55 20.90
N THR A 454 -27.56 -13.46 20.33
CA THR A 454 -28.82 -13.48 21.10
C THR A 454 -29.64 -14.75 20.92
N GLY A 455 -29.29 -15.62 19.95
CA GLY A 455 -30.01 -16.86 19.66
C GLY A 455 -31.39 -16.66 19.03
N VAL A 456 -31.73 -15.46 18.57
CA VAL A 456 -33.04 -15.16 17.99
C VAL A 456 -33.19 -15.73 16.57
N SER A 457 -34.45 -15.98 16.17
CA SER A 457 -34.76 -16.39 14.80
C SER A 457 -34.48 -15.27 13.78
N SER A 458 -34.37 -15.64 12.51
CA SER A 458 -34.22 -14.67 11.41
C SER A 458 -35.29 -13.57 11.42
N ASP A 459 -36.56 -13.94 11.61
CA ASP A 459 -37.67 -12.98 11.60
C ASP A 459 -37.63 -12.05 12.81
N ALA A 460 -37.19 -12.57 13.97
CA ALA A 460 -37.00 -11.75 15.16
C ALA A 460 -35.82 -10.78 14.99
N ALA A 461 -34.71 -11.22 14.39
CA ALA A 461 -33.59 -10.35 14.04
C ALA A 461 -34.02 -9.25 13.05
N ARG A 462 -34.80 -9.60 12.02
CA ARG A 462 -35.37 -8.65 11.06
C ARG A 462 -36.23 -7.58 11.75
N ARG A 463 -37.18 -7.97 12.62
CA ARG A 463 -38.03 -7.02 13.36
C ARG A 463 -37.23 -6.08 14.26
N ALA A 464 -36.13 -6.54 14.84
CA ALA A 464 -35.29 -5.72 15.71
C ALA A 464 -34.33 -4.79 14.92
N LEU A 465 -33.78 -5.28 13.81
CA LEU A 465 -32.78 -4.55 13.03
C LEU A 465 -33.39 -3.48 12.12
N VAL A 466 -34.53 -3.75 11.48
CA VAL A 466 -35.12 -2.82 10.51
C VAL A 466 -35.31 -1.40 11.09
N PRO A 467 -35.94 -1.20 12.26
CA PRO A 467 -36.07 0.14 12.85
C PRO A 467 -34.73 0.80 13.15
N THR A 468 -33.76 0.02 13.64
CA THR A 468 -32.41 0.49 13.98
C THR A 468 -31.66 0.95 12.73
N LEU A 469 -31.75 0.19 11.63
CA LEU A 469 -31.09 0.50 10.36
C LEU A 469 -31.74 1.71 9.66
N VAL A 470 -33.06 1.87 9.76
CA VAL A 470 -33.77 3.07 9.28
C VAL A 470 -33.36 4.30 10.08
N ALA A 471 -33.32 4.21 11.42
CA ALA A 471 -32.88 5.30 12.28
C ALA A 471 -31.43 5.73 12.01
N ALA A 472 -30.58 4.77 11.61
CA ALA A 472 -29.20 5.01 11.19
C ALA A 472 -29.05 5.41 9.71
N ALA A 473 -30.15 5.64 8.99
CA ALA A 473 -30.17 5.95 7.55
C ALA A 473 -29.45 4.90 6.65
N LYS A 474 -29.34 3.66 7.12
CA LYS A 474 -28.78 2.52 6.37
C LYS A 474 -29.81 1.82 5.48
N LEU A 475 -31.10 2.02 5.77
CA LEU A 475 -32.22 1.62 4.95
C LEU A 475 -33.13 2.82 4.69
N PRO A 476 -33.77 2.91 3.51
CA PRO A 476 -34.75 3.94 3.25
C PRO A 476 -35.99 3.75 4.13
N ALA A 477 -36.63 4.86 4.52
CA ALA A 477 -37.85 4.81 5.31
C ALA A 477 -39.06 4.24 4.55
N VAL A 478 -39.00 4.19 3.21
CA VAL A 478 -40.06 3.65 2.35
C VAL A 478 -39.82 2.15 2.15
N ALA A 479 -40.80 1.33 2.56
CA ALA A 479 -40.75 -0.14 2.49
C ALA A 479 -39.46 -0.76 3.07
N PRO A 480 -39.04 -0.39 4.29
CA PRO A 480 -37.72 -0.75 4.83
C PRO A 480 -37.54 -2.26 5.00
N GLU A 481 -38.63 -2.97 5.27
CA GLU A 481 -38.70 -4.43 5.27
C GLU A 481 -38.29 -5.07 3.94
N ALA A 482 -38.88 -4.61 2.83
CA ALA A 482 -38.61 -5.13 1.49
C ALA A 482 -37.17 -4.79 1.06
N TRP A 483 -36.65 -3.64 1.49
CA TRP A 483 -35.24 -3.29 1.30
C TRP A 483 -34.31 -4.17 2.11
N PHE A 484 -34.62 -4.45 3.37
CA PHE A 484 -33.83 -5.37 4.18
C PHE A 484 -33.76 -6.75 3.51
N ASP A 485 -34.91 -7.30 3.11
CA ASP A 485 -34.98 -8.62 2.49
C ASP A 485 -34.19 -8.66 1.16
N TRP A 486 -34.26 -7.59 0.36
CA TRP A 486 -33.45 -7.45 -0.85
C TRP A 486 -31.95 -7.37 -0.56
N MET A 487 -31.51 -6.59 0.43
CA MET A 487 -30.09 -6.46 0.80
C MET A 487 -29.50 -7.81 1.26
N ILE A 488 -30.30 -8.63 1.96
CA ILE A 488 -29.90 -9.98 2.35
C ILE A 488 -29.73 -10.87 1.10
N ALA A 489 -30.74 -10.91 0.22
CA ALA A 489 -30.67 -11.70 -1.01
C ALA A 489 -29.50 -11.27 -1.92
N GLU A 490 -29.25 -9.97 -2.01
CA GLU A 490 -28.17 -9.39 -2.80
C GLU A 490 -26.79 -9.72 -2.19
N SER A 491 -26.65 -9.68 -0.86
CA SER A 491 -25.43 -10.14 -0.19
C SER A 491 -25.13 -11.61 -0.49
N GLU A 492 -26.15 -12.47 -0.49
CA GLU A 492 -26.00 -13.88 -0.81
C GLU A 492 -25.63 -14.08 -2.29
N ARG A 493 -26.25 -13.33 -3.20
CA ARG A 493 -25.93 -13.34 -4.64
C ARG A 493 -24.47 -12.96 -4.88
N LEU A 494 -24.03 -11.81 -4.34
CA LEU A 494 -22.66 -11.32 -4.49
C LEU A 494 -21.60 -12.22 -3.84
N SER A 495 -21.98 -13.03 -2.84
CA SER A 495 -21.08 -14.01 -2.22
C SER A 495 -20.91 -15.28 -3.04
N ARG A 496 -21.88 -15.63 -3.91
CA ARG A 496 -21.81 -16.81 -4.79
C ARG A 496 -21.06 -16.55 -6.09
N GLU A 497 -20.97 -15.29 -6.51
CA GLU A 497 -20.41 -14.89 -7.81
C GLU A 497 -18.92 -14.50 -7.75
N THR A 498 -18.30 -14.55 -6.57
CA THR A 498 -16.83 -14.42 -6.37
C THR A 498 -16.17 -15.75 -6.12
#